data_AF-A0A7S3W3B5-F1
#
_entry.id   AF-A0A7S3W3B5-F1
#
_cell.length_a   1.000
_cell.length_b   1.000
_cell.length_c   1.000
_cell.angle_alpha   90.00
_cell.angle_beta   90.00
_cell.angle_gamma   90.00
#
_symmetry.space_group_name_H-M   'P 1'
#
loop_
_entity.id
_entity.type
_entity.pdbx_description
1 polymer ?
#
loop_
_entity_poly.entity_id
_entity_poly.type
_entity_poly.pdbx_seq_one_letter_code
_entity_poly.pdbx_strand_id
1 'polypeptide(L)'
;MFPDIVEDNQKRKRKQQGKDEMNAAVYAAKRLIIQGHHEAGNKKVYECMTKLIGAKVFRENSLELLPAFFMLAEANIIMGGSRLKKAEEFLIAAYWNLLKTTSDDKGTGNEEALIDKDDIQRFWSSLHKTFGKLFLAQ
;
A
#
# COMPACT_ATOMS: atom_id res chain seq x y z
N MET A 1 -5.86 -12.80 -35.18
CA MET A 1 -6.04 -12.82 -33.72
C MET A 1 -4.92 -11.96 -33.15
N PHE A 2 -5.23 -10.84 -32.48
CA PHE A 2 -4.23 -9.85 -32.05
C PHE A 2 -3.59 -10.28 -30.72
N PRO A 3 -2.32 -10.74 -30.70
CA PRO A 3 -1.68 -11.28 -29.50
C PRO A 3 -1.56 -10.23 -28.38
N ASP A 4 -1.29 -8.98 -28.76
CA ASP A 4 -1.02 -7.88 -27.83
C ASP A 4 -2.23 -7.55 -26.93
N ILE A 5 -3.45 -7.63 -27.47
CA ILE A 5 -4.70 -7.38 -26.71
C ILE A 5 -4.93 -8.48 -25.66
N VAL A 6 -4.51 -9.72 -25.93
CA VAL A 6 -4.68 -10.83 -25.00
C VAL A 6 -3.70 -10.71 -23.84
N GLU A 7 -2.46 -10.31 -24.12
CA GLU A 7 -1.41 -10.13 -23.12
C GLU A 7 -1.73 -8.95 -22.16
N ASP A 8 -2.18 -7.82 -22.70
CA ASP A 8 -2.60 -6.66 -21.89
C ASP A 8 -3.78 -6.98 -20.96
N ASN A 9 -4.77 -7.73 -21.45
CA ASN A 9 -5.91 -8.17 -20.65
C ASN A 9 -5.48 -9.12 -19.51
N GLN A 10 -4.52 -10.00 -19.76
CA GLN A 10 -3.98 -10.90 -18.72
C GLN A 10 -3.20 -10.12 -17.66
N LYS A 11 -2.36 -9.16 -18.07
CA LYS A 11 -1.61 -8.30 -17.17
C LYS A 11 -2.53 -7.47 -16.27
N ARG A 12 -3.58 -6.86 -16.84
CA ARG A 12 -4.59 -6.11 -16.08
C ARG A 12 -5.35 -6.99 -15.10
N LYS A 13 -5.75 -8.20 -15.51
CA LYS A 13 -6.40 -9.18 -14.63
C LYS A 13 -5.49 -9.57 -13.46
N ARG A 14 -4.21 -9.78 -13.71
CA ARG A 14 -3.21 -10.12 -12.68
C ARG A 14 -3.02 -8.98 -11.67
N LYS A 15 -2.97 -7.73 -12.14
CA LYS A 15 -2.95 -6.55 -11.26
C LYS A 15 -4.22 -6.45 -10.41
N GLN A 16 -5.39 -6.71 -10.99
CA GLN A 16 -6.65 -6.67 -10.24
C GLN A 16 -6.67 -7.74 -9.14
N GLN A 17 -6.28 -8.97 -9.46
CA GLN A 17 -6.13 -10.04 -8.47
C GLN A 17 -5.13 -9.67 -7.37
N GLY A 18 -4.00 -9.04 -7.72
CA GLY A 18 -3.03 -8.54 -6.75
C GLY A 18 -3.60 -7.45 -5.83
N LYS A 19 -4.38 -6.50 -6.38
CA LYS A 19 -5.07 -5.45 -5.61
C LYS A 19 -6.06 -6.08 -4.63
N ASP A 20 -6.83 -7.06 -5.08
CA ASP A 20 -7.81 -7.77 -4.24
C ASP A 20 -7.12 -8.59 -3.14
N GLU A 21 -6.03 -9.29 -3.47
CA GLU A 21 -5.21 -10.03 -2.49
C GLU A 21 -4.64 -9.08 -1.42
N MET A 22 -4.11 -7.93 -1.83
CA MET A 22 -3.58 -6.92 -0.91
C MET A 22 -4.67 -6.36 0.01
N ASN A 23 -5.82 -6.00 -0.55
CA ASN A 23 -6.95 -5.49 0.23
C ASN A 23 -7.47 -6.52 1.23
N ALA A 24 -7.52 -7.80 0.84
CA ALA A 24 -7.89 -8.88 1.74
C ALA A 24 -6.87 -9.07 2.88
N ALA A 25 -5.57 -8.97 2.58
CA ALA A 25 -4.52 -9.03 3.58
C ALA A 25 -4.61 -7.86 4.58
N VAL A 26 -4.83 -6.64 4.09
CA VAL A 26 -5.05 -5.44 4.93
C VAL A 26 -6.29 -5.59 5.80
N TYR A 27 -7.41 -6.05 5.25
CA TYR A 27 -8.64 -6.26 6.02
C TYR A 27 -8.45 -7.32 7.12
N ALA A 28 -7.75 -8.41 6.81
CA ALA A 28 -7.43 -9.43 7.81
C ALA A 28 -6.48 -8.89 8.89
N ALA A 29 -5.49 -8.07 8.53
CA ALA A 29 -4.57 -7.47 9.49
C ALA A 29 -5.27 -6.45 10.41
N LYS A 30 -6.22 -5.65 9.90
CA LYS A 30 -7.07 -4.79 10.72
C LYS A 30 -7.79 -5.59 11.82
N ARG A 31 -8.36 -6.74 11.47
CA ARG A 31 -9.02 -7.63 12.45
C ARG A 31 -8.04 -8.15 13.49
N LEU A 32 -6.86 -8.61 13.07
CA LEU A 32 -5.81 -9.07 13.99
C LEU A 32 -5.37 -7.95 14.95
N ILE A 33 -5.21 -6.73 14.47
CA ILE A 33 -4.81 -5.58 15.28
C ILE A 33 -5.88 -5.21 16.30
N ILE A 34 -7.16 -5.23 15.92
CA ILE A 34 -8.28 -5.02 16.86
C ILE A 34 -8.28 -6.08 17.97
N GLN A 35 -7.84 -7.30 17.66
CA GLN A 35 -7.73 -8.42 18.61
C GLN A 35 -6.43 -8.40 19.44
N GLY A 36 -5.58 -7.38 19.30
CA GLY A 36 -4.29 -7.30 20.00
C GLY A 36 -3.15 -8.09 19.35
N HIS A 37 -3.39 -8.76 18.22
CA HIS A 37 -2.38 -9.54 17.49
C HIS A 37 -1.60 -8.66 16.49
N HIS A 38 -0.95 -7.61 16.99
CA HIS A 38 -0.30 -6.58 16.18
C HIS A 38 0.83 -7.12 15.29
N GLU A 39 1.70 -7.97 15.84
CA GLU A 39 2.82 -8.57 15.09
C GLU A 39 2.32 -9.48 13.96
N ALA A 40 1.28 -10.29 14.24
CA ALA A 40 0.69 -11.16 13.23
C ALA A 40 0.04 -10.35 12.11
N GLY A 41 -0.67 -9.27 12.45
CA GLY A 41 -1.23 -8.33 11.48
C GLY A 41 -0.16 -7.68 10.61
N ASN A 42 0.93 -7.20 11.23
CA ASN A 42 2.07 -6.60 10.54
C ASN A 42 2.73 -7.59 9.57
N LYS A 43 3.07 -8.78 10.06
CA LYS A 43 3.70 -9.84 9.27
C LYS A 43 2.86 -10.24 8.06
N LYS A 44 1.55 -10.43 8.24
CA LYS A 44 0.64 -10.83 7.16
C LYS A 44 0.64 -9.85 6.00
N VAL A 45 0.58 -8.55 6.28
CA VAL A 45 0.58 -7.50 5.24
C VAL A 45 1.95 -7.43 4.57
N TYR A 46 3.02 -7.47 5.36
CA TYR A 46 4.38 -7.41 4.84
C TYR A 46 4.66 -8.57 3.87
N GLU A 47 4.32 -9.80 4.26
CA GLU A 47 4.49 -10.99 3.41
C GLU A 47 3.70 -10.90 2.11
N CYS A 48 2.44 -10.45 2.16
CA CYS A 48 1.62 -10.25 0.96
C CYS A 48 2.23 -9.20 0.04
N MET A 49 2.68 -8.07 0.59
CA MET A 49 3.33 -7.00 -0.16
C MET A 49 4.61 -7.48 -0.84
N THR A 50 5.51 -8.13 -0.10
CA THR A 50 6.75 -8.67 -0.65
C THR A 50 6.50 -9.75 -1.69
N LYS A 51 5.49 -10.61 -1.51
CA LYS A 51 5.07 -11.61 -2.50
C LYS A 51 4.65 -10.95 -3.82
N LEU A 52 3.80 -9.93 -3.77
CA LEU A 52 3.28 -9.25 -4.96
C LEU A 52 4.38 -8.47 -5.71
N ILE A 53 5.32 -7.87 -4.97
CA ILE A 53 6.51 -7.22 -5.53
C ILE A 53 7.43 -8.26 -6.18
N GLY A 54 7.75 -9.35 -5.48
CA GLY A 54 8.63 -10.41 -5.98
C GLY A 54 8.06 -11.12 -7.22
N ALA A 55 6.74 -11.26 -7.28
CA ALA A 55 6.04 -11.78 -8.45
C ALA A 55 5.97 -10.79 -9.62
N LYS A 56 6.49 -9.56 -9.48
CA LYS A 56 6.41 -8.46 -10.46
C LYS A 56 4.97 -8.08 -10.82
N VAL A 57 4.02 -8.27 -9.90
CA VAL A 57 2.63 -7.81 -10.06
C VAL A 57 2.58 -6.30 -9.86
N PHE A 58 3.28 -5.82 -8.83
CA PHE A 58 3.43 -4.42 -8.50
C PHE A 58 4.90 -4.05 -8.36
N ARG A 59 5.22 -2.77 -8.56
CA ARG A 59 6.51 -2.20 -8.17
C ARG A 59 6.36 -1.63 -6.76
N GLU A 60 7.47 -1.40 -6.08
CA GLU A 60 7.48 -0.83 -4.71
C GLU A 60 6.76 0.52 -4.62
N ASN A 61 6.73 1.27 -5.73
CA ASN A 61 6.07 2.56 -5.83
C ASN A 61 4.63 2.51 -6.40
N SER A 62 4.05 1.32 -6.56
CA SER A 62 2.68 1.15 -7.04
C SER A 62 1.67 1.70 -6.03
N LEU A 63 0.70 2.47 -6.51
CA LEU A 63 -0.36 3.07 -5.66
C LEU A 63 -1.25 2.00 -5.02
N GLU A 64 -1.39 0.83 -5.66
CA GLU A 64 -2.12 -0.32 -5.14
C GLU A 64 -1.53 -0.87 -3.83
N LEU A 65 -0.27 -0.55 -3.52
CA LEU A 65 0.39 -0.95 -2.28
C LEU A 65 0.17 0.05 -1.13
N LEU A 66 -0.33 1.26 -1.39
CA LEU A 66 -0.54 2.29 -0.35
C LEU A 66 -1.37 1.82 0.86
N PRO A 67 -2.46 1.04 0.70
CA PRO A 67 -3.16 0.45 1.85
C PRO A 67 -2.24 -0.40 2.75
N ALA A 68 -1.26 -1.10 2.17
CA ALA A 68 -0.29 -1.90 2.90
C ALA A 68 0.65 -1.02 3.72
N PHE A 69 1.20 0.04 3.11
CA PHE A 69 2.07 1.00 3.78
C PHE A 69 1.39 1.61 5.01
N PHE A 70 0.13 2.06 4.87
CA PHE A 70 -0.61 2.63 6.00
C PHE A 70 -0.86 1.60 7.10
N MET A 71 -1.26 0.37 6.75
CA MET A 71 -1.50 -0.67 7.76
C MET A 71 -0.23 -1.08 8.49
N LEU A 72 0.90 -1.17 7.77
CA LEU A 72 2.21 -1.45 8.36
C LEU A 72 2.67 -0.32 9.27
N ALA A 73 2.47 0.94 8.89
CA ALA A 73 2.75 2.08 9.73
C ALA A 73 1.89 2.06 11.01
N GLU A 74 0.57 1.90 10.90
CA GLU A 74 -0.33 1.83 12.05
C GLU A 74 0.05 0.70 13.02
N ALA A 75 0.33 -0.50 12.50
CA ALA A 75 0.75 -1.61 13.34
C ALA A 75 2.06 -1.31 14.09
N ASN A 76 3.05 -0.70 13.43
CA ASN A 76 4.31 -0.32 14.07
C ASN A 76 4.15 0.82 15.08
N ILE A 77 3.22 1.76 14.85
CA ILE A 77 2.86 2.81 15.83
C ILE A 77 2.30 2.17 17.10
N ILE A 78 1.35 1.24 16.95
CA ILE A 78 0.71 0.55 18.08
C ILE A 78 1.72 -0.26 18.89
N MET A 79 2.68 -0.90 18.23
CA MET A 79 3.75 -1.66 18.92
C MET A 79 4.75 -0.75 19.66
N GLY A 80 4.90 0.51 19.25
CA GLY A 80 5.71 1.51 19.95
C GLY A 80 7.22 1.22 20.00
N GLY A 81 7.93 1.99 20.82
CA GLY A 81 9.38 1.83 21.06
C GLY A 81 10.21 1.93 19.78
N SER A 82 11.11 0.96 19.57
CA SER A 82 11.99 0.94 18.39
C SER A 82 11.26 0.75 17.05
N ARG A 83 9.96 0.40 17.08
CA ARG A 83 9.14 0.24 15.87
C ARG A 83 8.64 1.57 15.30
N LEU A 84 8.65 2.66 16.07
CA LEU A 84 8.20 3.97 15.59
C LEU A 84 8.97 4.46 14.36
N LYS A 85 10.29 4.23 14.33
CA LYS A 85 11.13 4.53 13.17
C LYS A 85 10.69 3.77 11.91
N LYS A 86 10.30 2.50 12.08
CA LYS A 86 9.80 1.69 10.96
C LYS A 86 8.45 2.18 10.47
N ALA A 87 7.59 2.68 11.36
CA ALA A 87 6.34 3.32 10.96
C ALA A 87 6.61 4.58 10.12
N GLU A 88 7.56 5.41 10.56
CA GLU A 88 7.99 6.61 9.84
C GLU A 88 8.49 6.27 8.42
N GLU A 89 9.36 5.25 8.28
CA GLU A 89 9.87 4.78 6.99
C GLU A 89 8.73 4.39 6.02
N PHE A 90 7.70 3.69 6.51
CA PHE A 90 6.53 3.35 5.69
C PHE A 90 5.70 4.57 5.27
N LEU A 91 5.55 5.55 6.15
CA LEU A 91 4.82 6.78 5.83
C LEU A 91 5.58 7.68 4.85
N ILE A 92 6.91 7.75 4.97
CA ILE A 92 7.76 8.45 4.00
C ILE A 92 7.64 7.79 2.61
N ALA A 93 7.69 6.45 2.55
CA ALA A 93 7.50 5.73 1.28
C ALA A 93 6.11 6.00 0.68
N ALA A 94 5.05 5.98 1.49
CA ALA A 94 3.70 6.30 1.05
C ALA A 94 3.57 7.75 0.54
N TYR A 95 4.21 8.71 1.21
CA TYR A 95 4.24 10.11 0.79
C TYR A 95 4.91 10.28 -0.58
N TRP A 96 6.08 9.67 -0.79
CA TRP A 96 6.77 9.71 -2.09
C TRP A 96 5.96 9.07 -3.22
N ASN A 97 5.26 7.97 -2.93
CA ASN A 97 4.38 7.33 -3.90
C ASN A 97 3.21 8.25 -4.28
N LEU A 98 2.63 8.97 -3.33
CA LEU A 98 1.53 9.92 -3.57
C LEU A 98 1.99 11.21 -4.26
N LEU A 99 3.16 11.74 -3.94
CA LEU A 99 3.68 12.97 -4.55
C LEU A 99 3.88 12.84 -6.07
N LYS A 100 4.22 11.62 -6.53
CA LYS A 100 4.33 11.29 -7.95
C LYS A 100 2.99 11.36 -8.70
N THR A 101 1.86 11.39 -7.99
CA THR A 101 0.52 11.54 -8.60
C THR A 101 0.10 12.99 -8.80
N THR A 102 0.76 13.93 -8.12
CA THR A 102 0.43 15.37 -8.14
C THR A 102 1.41 16.20 -8.96
N SER A 103 2.55 15.62 -9.36
CA SER A 103 3.52 16.28 -10.24
C SER A 103 2.99 16.25 -11.68
N ASP A 104 2.94 17.41 -12.34
CA ASP A 104 2.55 17.57 -13.76
C ASP A 104 3.49 16.85 -14.75
N ASP A 105 4.46 16.10 -14.25
CA ASP A 105 5.18 15.08 -15.01
C ASP A 105 4.17 13.99 -15.42
N LYS A 106 3.53 14.22 -16.56
CA LYS A 106 2.89 13.22 -17.43
C LYS A 106 3.90 12.16 -17.94
N GLY A 107 4.89 11.80 -17.13
CA GLY A 107 5.85 10.75 -17.39
C GLY A 107 5.20 9.40 -17.11
N THR A 108 4.54 8.85 -18.14
CA THR A 108 4.54 7.40 -18.46
C THR A 108 4.25 6.40 -17.31
N GLY A 109 3.47 6.78 -16.29
CA GLY A 109 3.36 6.00 -15.05
C GLY A 109 2.01 5.40 -14.70
N ASN A 110 0.88 5.93 -15.21
CA ASN A 110 -0.42 5.71 -14.53
C ASN A 110 -1.61 5.27 -15.39
N GLU A 111 -1.45 5.06 -16.71
CA GLU A 111 -2.57 4.56 -17.53
C GLU A 111 -2.95 3.11 -17.19
N GLU A 112 -2.09 2.36 -16.50
CA GLU A 112 -2.35 0.99 -16.05
C GLU A 112 -2.63 0.86 -14.53
N ALA A 113 -2.74 1.97 -13.80
CA ALA A 113 -3.05 1.91 -12.37
C ALA A 113 -4.55 1.65 -12.16
N LEU A 114 -4.86 0.79 -11.19
CA LEU A 114 -6.24 0.44 -10.84
C LEU A 114 -6.82 1.39 -9.79
N ILE A 115 -6.27 2.60 -9.67
CA ILE A 115 -6.54 3.57 -8.60
C ILE A 115 -7.16 4.81 -9.24
N ASP A 116 -8.31 5.23 -8.72
CA ASP A 116 -9.01 6.42 -9.19
C ASP A 116 -8.66 7.67 -8.35
N LYS A 117 -9.23 8.82 -8.72
CA LYS A 117 -8.99 10.09 -8.02
C LYS A 117 -9.51 10.07 -6.58
N ASP A 118 -10.60 9.35 -6.32
CA ASP A 118 -11.19 9.25 -4.99
C ASP A 118 -10.30 8.43 -4.06
N ASP A 119 -9.71 7.34 -4.57
CA ASP A 119 -8.69 6.55 -3.88
C ASP A 119 -7.47 7.42 -3.52
N ILE A 120 -6.98 8.25 -4.45
CA ILE A 120 -5.85 9.17 -4.19
C ILE A 120 -6.19 10.13 -3.03
N GLN A 121 -7.38 10.73 -3.03
CA GLN A 121 -7.81 11.62 -1.94
C GLN A 121 -7.90 10.88 -0.59
N ARG A 122 -8.41 9.64 -0.61
CA ARG A 122 -8.47 8.78 0.58
C ARG A 122 -7.08 8.42 1.09
N PHE A 123 -6.11 8.20 0.20
CA PHE A 123 -4.74 7.91 0.56
C PHE A 123 -4.03 9.11 1.18
N TRP A 124 -4.19 10.32 0.63
CA TRP A 124 -3.72 11.56 1.29
C TRP A 124 -4.30 11.72 2.68
N SER A 125 -5.62 11.51 2.83
CA SER A 125 -6.28 11.57 4.14
C SER A 125 -5.72 10.53 5.12
N SER A 126 -5.46 9.32 4.65
CA SER A 126 -4.90 8.23 5.46
C SER A 126 -3.46 8.53 5.88
N LEU A 127 -2.67 9.10 4.97
CA LEU A 127 -1.30 9.52 5.23
C LEU A 127 -1.26 10.56 6.36
N HIS A 128 -2.03 11.65 6.26
CA HIS A 128 -2.04 12.70 7.28
C HIS A 128 -2.54 12.20 8.64
N LYS A 129 -3.60 11.38 8.65
CA LYS A 129 -4.09 10.76 9.89
C LYS A 129 -3.03 9.88 10.54
N THR A 130 -2.31 9.09 9.76
CA THR A 130 -1.32 8.15 10.29
C THR A 130 -0.04 8.86 10.75
N PHE A 131 0.39 9.92 10.06
CA PHE A 131 1.45 10.81 10.56
C PHE A 131 1.05 11.48 11.88
N GLY A 132 -0.20 11.94 12.01
CA GLY A 132 -0.70 12.48 13.28
C GLY A 132 -0.65 11.47 14.42
N LYS A 133 -1.01 10.22 14.16
CA LYS A 133 -0.87 9.12 15.15
C LYS A 133 0.59 8.86 15.52
N LEU A 134 1.50 8.87 14.54
CA LEU A 134 2.93 8.70 14.79
C LEU A 134 3.47 9.82 15.68
N PHE A 135 3.15 11.08 15.36
CA PHE A 135 3.58 12.24 16.14
C PHE A 135 3.11 12.17 17.60
N LEU A 136 1.88 11.72 17.84
CA LEU A 136 1.33 11.55 19.19
C LEU A 136 1.94 10.37 19.97
N ALA A 137 2.62 9.44 19.29
CA ALA A 137 3.22 8.25 19.89
C ALA A 137 4.73 8.42 20.17
N GLN A 138 5.31 9.56 19.81
CA GLN A 138 6.73 9.89 20.02
C GLN A 138 7.03 10.38 21.44
#